data_AF-A0A0Q1BSZ6-F1
#
_entry.id   AF-A0A0Q1BSZ6-F1
#
_cell.length_a   1.000
_cell.length_b   1.000
_cell.length_c   1.000
_cell.angle_alpha   90.00
_cell.angle_beta   90.00
_cell.angle_gamma   90.00
#
_symmetry.space_group_name_H-M   'P 1'
#
loop_
_entity.id
_entity.type
_entity.pdbx_description
1 polymer ?
#
loop_
_entity_poly.entity_id
_entity_poly.type
_entity_poly.pdbx_seq_one_letter_code
_entity_poly.pdbx_strand_id
1 'polypeptide(L)' 'MICCPVCGSTEMYLVAGGYTGMLYRCKQCGYEGALVVEDDRDTEERGANAQGKNEEDSL' A
#
# COMPACT_ATOMS: atom_id res chain seq x y z
N MET A 1 7.46 -4.15 -3.12
CA MET A 1 7.34 -2.68 -2.93
C MET A 1 6.22 -2.37 -1.94
N ILE A 2 6.40 -1.39 -1.05
CA ILE A 2 5.39 -1.00 -0.05
C ILE A 2 4.38 -0.02 -0.66
N CYS A 3 3.09 -0.30 -0.49
CA CYS A 3 1.99 0.49 -1.02
C CYS A 3 0.98 0.85 0.07
N CYS A 4 0.38 2.03 -0.07
CA CYS A 4 -0.66 2.50 0.84
C CYS A 4 -1.93 1.65 0.69
N PRO A 5 -2.47 1.08 1.79
CA PRO A 5 -3.68 0.25 1.73
C PRO A 5 -4.95 1.05 1.41
N VAL A 6 -4.92 2.38 1.55
CA VAL A 6 -6.08 3.25 1.35
C VAL A 6 -6.19 3.74 -0.09
N CYS A 7 -5.07 4.20 -0.68
CA CYS A 7 -5.08 4.84 -2.00
C CYS A 7 -4.19 4.14 -3.04
N GLY A 8 -3.49 3.08 -2.68
CA GLY A 8 -2.60 2.32 -3.59
C GLY A 8 -1.28 3.01 -3.94
N SER A 9 -1.04 4.23 -3.45
CA SER A 9 0.20 4.96 -3.73
C SER A 9 1.43 4.26 -3.16
N THR A 10 2.53 4.26 -3.92
CA THR A 10 3.87 3.82 -3.52
C THR A 10 4.63 4.88 -2.72
N GLU A 11 4.11 6.11 -2.66
CA GLU A 11 4.74 7.24 -1.98
C GLU A 11 4.50 7.17 -0.46
N MET A 12 5.16 6.18 0.15
CA MET A 12 5.15 5.88 1.58
C MET A 12 6.50 6.27 2.21
N TYR A 13 6.49 6.79 3.43
CA TYR A 13 7.71 7.04 4.21
C TYR A 13 7.57 6.56 5.65
N LEU A 14 8.68 6.18 6.26
CA LEU A 14 8.72 5.73 7.65
C LEU A 14 8.62 6.94 8.59
N VAL A 15 7.69 6.90 9.52
CA VAL A 15 7.48 7.91 10.58
C VAL A 15 8.22 7.49 11.85
N ALA A 16 8.11 6.22 12.23
CA ALA A 16 8.77 5.65 13.39
C ALA A 16 9.13 4.19 13.13
N GLY A 17 10.20 3.72 13.77
CA GLY A 17 10.68 2.34 13.67
C GLY A 17 11.34 1.89 14.97
N GLY A 18 11.65 0.60 15.07
CA GLY A 18 12.30 0.02 16.25
C GLY A 18 11.39 -0.96 16.99
N TYR A 19 11.55 -1.05 18.31
CA TYR A 19 10.90 -2.09 19.13
C TYR A 19 9.36 -2.02 19.10
N THR A 20 8.78 -0.84 18.87
CA THR A 20 7.33 -0.62 18.77
C THR A 20 6.74 -0.98 17.40
N GLY A 21 7.57 -1.47 16.46
CA GLY A 21 7.18 -1.76 15.09
C GLY A 21 7.44 -0.61 14.12
N MET A 22 7.12 -0.85 12.86
CA MET A 22 7.32 0.10 11.75
C MET A 22 6.02 0.86 11.49
N LEU A 23 6.08 2.18 11.46
CA LEU A 23 4.95 3.08 11.24
C LEU A 23 5.19 3.87 9.97
N TYR A 24 4.31 3.73 8.99
CA TYR A 24 4.43 4.36 7.67
C TYR A 24 3.37 5.44 7.48
N ARG A 25 3.71 6.48 6.71
CA ARG A 25 2.78 7.53 6.29
C ARG A 25 2.76 7.75 4.78
N CYS A 26 1.57 7.94 4.24
CA CYS A 26 1.32 8.17 2.82
C CYS A 26 1.37 9.65 2.51
N LYS A 27 2.17 10.03 1.52
CA LYS A 27 2.25 11.43 1.05
C LYS A 27 0.99 11.87 0.31
N GLN A 28 0.23 10.94 -0.27
CA GLN A 28 -0.93 11.25 -1.11
C GLN A 28 -2.22 11.42 -0.29
N CYS A 29 -2.57 10.44 0.55
CA CYS A 29 -3.84 10.46 1.29
C CYS A 29 -3.68 10.71 2.80
N GLY A 30 -2.45 10.75 3.32
CA GLY A 30 -2.19 10.98 4.74
C GLY A 30 -2.42 9.78 5.65
N TYR A 31 -2.74 8.58 5.13
CA TYR A 31 -2.76 7.34 5.90
C TYR A 31 -1.49 7.20 6.75
N GLU A 32 -1.64 6.89 8.03
CA GLU A 32 -0.54 6.63 8.98
C GLU A 32 -0.84 5.37 9.78
N GLY A 33 0.07 4.39 9.71
CA GLY A 33 -0.14 3.11 10.38
C GLY A 33 0.95 2.08 10.07
N ALA A 34 0.93 0.97 10.80
CA ALA A 34 1.86 -0.14 10.61
C ALA A 34 1.46 -1.09 9.47
N LEU A 35 0.19 -1.09 9.07
CA LEU A 35 -0.31 -1.92 7.98
C LEU A 35 0.08 -1.32 6.63
N VAL A 36 0.66 -2.15 5.77
CA VAL A 36 1.01 -1.80 4.39
C VAL A 36 0.69 -2.96 3.47
N VAL A 37 0.57 -2.67 2.17
CA VAL A 37 0.45 -3.71 1.14
C VAL A 37 1.82 -3.96 0.52
N GLU A 38 2.27 -5.20 0.55
CA GLU A 38 3.47 -5.64 -0.16
C GLU A 38 3.07 -6.08 -1.57
N ASP A 39 3.67 -5.43 -2.56
CA ASP A 39 3.44 -5.71 -3.98
C ASP A 39 4.75 -6.12 -4.65
N ASP A 40 4.84 -7.38 -5.08
CA ASP A 40 6.03 -7.98 -5.68
C ASP A 40 6.11 -7.78 -7.21
N ARG A 41 5.16 -7.05 -7.81
CA ARG A 41 5.17 -6.78 -9.24
C ARG A 41 6.19 -5.69 -9.58
N ASP A 42 6.98 -5.93 -10.63
CA ASP A 42 7.92 -4.95 -11.16
C ASP A 42 7.20 -3.67 -11.57
N THR A 43 7.82 -2.52 -11.26
CA THR A 43 7.20 -1.18 -11.32
C THR A 43 6.78 -0.76 -12.73
N GLU A 44 7.20 -1.48 -13.77
CA GLU A 44 6.90 -1.17 -15.18
C GLU A 44 5.41 -1.31 -15.53
N GLU A 45 4.63 -2.06 -14.75
CA GLU A 45 3.23 -2.37 -15.09
C GLU A 45 2.19 -1.42 -14.45
N ARG A 46 2.60 -0.54 -13.52
CA ARG A 46 1.69 0.17 -12.59
C ARG A 46 1.30 1.59 -12.95
N GLY A 47 1.66 2.07 -14.14
CA GLY A 47 1.10 3.31 -14.69
C GLY A 47 -0.40 3.24 -14.98
N ALA A 48 -1.01 2.05 -14.89
CA ALA A 48 -2.44 1.86 -15.02
C ALA A 48 -2.92 0.89 -13.94
N ASN A 49 -4.11 1.13 -13.40
CA ASN A 49 -4.94 0.11 -12.79
C ASN A 49 -4.83 -0.09 -11.25
N ALA A 50 -5.44 0.83 -10.51
CA ALA A 50 -6.14 0.50 -9.27
C ALA A 50 -7.43 -0.28 -9.60
N GLN A 51 -7.37 -1.61 -9.64
CA GLN A 51 -8.57 -2.47 -9.61
C GLN A 51 -8.46 -3.41 -8.42
N GLY A 52 -9.24 -3.09 -7.38
CA GLY A 52 -9.84 -4.14 -6.58
C GLY A 52 -10.75 -4.96 -7.49
N LYS A 53 -10.55 -6.27 -7.50
CA LYS A 53 -11.53 -7.22 -8.00
C LYS A 53 -12.05 -7.99 -6.80
N ASN A 54 -13.20 -7.53 -6.34
CA ASN A 54 -14.16 -8.30 -5.58
C ASN A 54 -14.78 -9.32 -6.55
N GLU A 55 -14.57 -10.61 -6.26
CA GLU A 55 -15.31 -11.71 -6.88
C GLU A 55 -15.91 -12.55 -5.75
N GLU A 56 -17.14 -12.19 -5.40
CA GLU A 56 -18.12 -13.04 -4.75
C GLU A 56 -19.02 -13.65 -5.82
N ASP A 57 -19.43 -14.90 -5.58
CA ASP A 57 -20.55 -15.62 -6.20
C ASP A 57 -20.37 -16.20 -7.61
N SER A 58 -20.26 -17.55 -7.66
CA SER A 58 -21.14 -18.45 -8.44
C SER A 58 -20.40 -19.75 -8.77
N LEU A 59 -20.59 -20.77 -7.93
CA LEU A 59 -20.72 -22.18 -8.34
C LEU A 59 -21.57 -22.93 -7.30
#